data_AF-A0A1H9NYQ7-F1
#
_entry.id   AF-A0A1H9NYQ7-F1
#
_cell.length_a   1.000
_cell.length_b   1.000
_cell.length_c   1.000
_cell.angle_alpha   90.00
_cell.angle_beta   90.00
_cell.angle_gamma   90.00
#
_symmetry.space_group_name_H-M   'P 1'
#
loop_
_entity.id
_entity.type
_entity.pdbx_description
1 polymer ?
#
loop_
_entity_poly.entity_id
_entity_poly.type
_entity_poly.pdbx_seq_one_letter_code
_entity_poly.pdbx_strand_id
1 'polypeptide(L)'
;MIRSLRSRLVFSAAGFAMLFMLALLPVLQNVFDQTMEQIIQQRLAADASTLVSAASVVNGQLVMPERMPDEEFNLPEAKLLGYVHDMDGNLIWHSRSTEDEQLNYSPHFSGGRIDFLRIRDRNQQEYYVYDVEVHLAGDDELPLSFVTMLPSSEFAPMQRDFRNQLRLWLGGGLLLLLLLLWLGLTWSLRSFKGVRRELNEIESGTRDALSDQHPSELARLTRSLNRLLDSERLQRARYRDSLGDLAHSLKTPLAVLQTVAENLRVQAQQQEQSRVLQDQIERMSQQIDYQLQRASLRRSGLVRHRAHLAPLVQRLSAALSKVYRDKFVTLECVIDDELRVPMEEGALLELLGNLLENAYRLCISHIRVSASVTNGVCDLLVEDDGPGVPESQRQRIIGRGERLDTTHPGQGIGLSVVRDIVESYNGELSLTDSPLGGAAFRIRLKGEGRE
;
A
#
# COMPACT_ATOMS: atom_id res chain seq x y z
N MET A 1 5.79 9.22 12.61
CA MET A 1 4.73 9.64 11.66
C MET A 1 4.31 8.44 10.82
N ILE A 2 3.04 8.06 10.91
CA ILE A 2 2.48 6.90 10.21
C ILE A 2 2.28 7.26 8.72
N ARG A 3 3.16 6.74 7.84
CA ARG A 3 3.24 7.14 6.41
C ARG A 3 2.17 6.54 5.48
N SER A 4 1.35 5.58 5.92
CA SER A 4 0.32 4.98 5.05
C SER A 4 -1.08 5.52 5.36
N LEU A 5 -1.80 5.92 4.32
CA LEU A 5 -3.20 6.37 4.40
C LEU A 5 -4.09 5.29 5.03
N ARG A 6 -3.80 4.01 4.72
CA ARG A 6 -4.40 2.81 5.32
C ARG A 6 -4.35 2.86 6.84
N SER A 7 -3.15 3.01 7.39
CA SER A 7 -2.97 3.00 8.84
C SER A 7 -3.65 4.21 9.49
N ARG A 8 -3.66 5.39 8.84
CA ARG A 8 -4.36 6.56 9.39
C ARG A 8 -5.87 6.34 9.48
N LEU A 9 -6.50 5.77 8.45
CA LEU A 9 -7.93 5.45 8.46
C LEU A 9 -8.25 4.38 9.52
N VAL A 10 -7.44 3.32 9.61
CA VAL A 10 -7.63 2.27 10.63
C VAL A 10 -7.47 2.83 12.04
N PHE A 11 -6.38 3.55 12.32
CA PHE A 11 -6.13 4.08 13.65
C PHE A 11 -7.16 5.14 14.05
N SER A 12 -7.67 5.94 13.11
CA SER A 12 -8.74 6.89 13.41
C SER A 12 -10.07 6.18 13.65
N ALA A 13 -10.51 5.26 12.79
CA ALA A 13 -11.75 4.52 12.98
C ALA A 13 -11.72 3.65 14.25
N ALA A 14 -10.61 2.93 14.48
CA ALA A 14 -10.39 2.16 15.70
C ALA A 14 -10.33 3.07 16.93
N GLY A 15 -9.68 4.22 16.83
CA GLY A 15 -9.61 5.21 17.90
C GLY A 15 -10.99 5.76 18.27
N PHE A 16 -11.81 6.12 17.27
CA PHE A 16 -13.18 6.56 17.50
C PHE A 16 -14.05 5.46 18.10
N ALA A 17 -13.96 4.23 17.59
CA ALA A 17 -14.73 3.11 18.13
C ALA A 17 -14.34 2.79 19.58
N MET A 18 -13.03 2.83 19.89
CA MET A 18 -12.51 2.65 21.24
C MET A 18 -12.98 3.77 22.18
N LEU A 19 -12.90 5.03 21.74
CA LEU A 19 -13.31 6.19 22.54
C LEU A 19 -14.82 6.16 22.79
N PHE A 20 -15.62 5.82 21.78
CA PHE A 20 -17.07 5.65 21.91
C PHE A 20 -17.41 4.53 22.91
N MET A 21 -16.78 3.35 22.78
CA MET A 21 -16.97 2.24 23.73
C MET A 21 -16.58 2.61 25.17
N LEU A 22 -15.46 3.31 25.34
CA LEU A 22 -15.00 3.78 26.66
C LEU A 22 -15.95 4.82 27.26
N ALA A 23 -16.54 5.69 26.44
CA ALA A 23 -17.53 6.67 26.89
C ALA A 23 -18.90 6.04 27.21
N LEU A 24 -19.27 4.98 26.50
CA LEU A 24 -20.56 4.29 26.68
C LEU A 24 -20.61 3.50 28.00
N LEU A 25 -19.49 2.91 28.43
CA LEU A 25 -19.41 2.11 29.65
C LEU A 25 -19.88 2.84 30.92
N PRO A 26 -19.35 4.03 31.28
CA PRO A 26 -19.80 4.75 32.48
C PRO A 26 -21.25 5.25 32.36
N VAL A 27 -21.72 5.57 31.15
CA VAL A 27 -23.11 5.99 30.91
C VAL A 27 -24.07 4.85 31.24
N LEU A 28 -23.82 3.64 30.73
CA LEU A 28 -24.65 2.47 31.02
C LEU A 28 -24.61 2.08 32.50
N GLN A 29 -23.43 2.18 33.14
CA GLN A 29 -23.31 1.93 34.57
C GLN A 29 -24.14 2.93 35.40
N ASN A 30 -24.06 4.22 35.07
CA ASN A 30 -24.83 5.25 35.76
C ASN A 30 -26.34 5.04 35.59
N VAL A 31 -26.81 4.71 34.39
CA VAL A 31 -28.22 4.42 34.13
C VAL A 31 -28.70 3.21 34.93
N PHE A 32 -27.89 2.15 35.00
CA PHE A 32 -28.21 0.97 35.79
C PHE A 32 -28.27 1.27 37.28
N ASP A 33 -27.28 1.99 37.82
CA ASP A 33 -27.23 2.35 39.24
C ASP A 33 -28.44 3.21 39.64
N GLN A 34 -28.84 4.19 38.80
CA GLN A 34 -30.05 4.99 38.99
C GLN A 34 -31.34 4.14 38.95
N THR A 35 -31.44 3.22 38.00
CA THR A 35 -32.60 2.32 37.89
C THR A 35 -32.71 1.41 39.10
N MET A 36 -31.57 0.90 39.58
CA MET A 36 -31.51 0.06 40.78
C MET A 36 -31.96 0.82 42.02
N GLU A 37 -31.49 2.05 42.21
CA GLU A 37 -31.94 2.91 43.33
C GLU A 37 -33.45 3.14 43.30
N GLN A 38 -34.03 3.39 42.13
CA GLN A 38 -35.48 3.55 41.98
C GLN A 38 -36.26 2.26 42.34
N ILE A 39 -35.76 1.09 41.91
CA ILE A 39 -36.38 -0.20 42.25
C ILE A 39 -36.30 -0.44 43.77
N ILE A 40 -35.15 -0.16 44.39
CA ILE A 40 -34.97 -0.31 45.84
C ILE A 40 -35.91 0.64 46.59
N GLN A 41 -36.01 1.89 46.16
CA GLN A 41 -36.94 2.87 46.74
C GLN A 41 -38.39 2.38 46.64
N GLN A 42 -38.82 1.85 45.50
CA GLN A 42 -40.18 1.32 45.33
C GLN A 42 -40.44 0.08 46.19
N ARG A 43 -39.45 -0.81 46.34
CA ARG A 43 -39.54 -1.98 47.23
C ARG A 43 -39.72 -1.53 48.68
N LEU A 44 -38.81 -0.70 49.19
CA LEU A 44 -38.89 -0.18 50.56
C LEU A 44 -40.17 0.62 50.82
N ALA A 45 -40.67 1.37 49.83
CA ALA A 45 -41.96 2.05 49.93
C ALA A 45 -43.14 1.08 50.11
N ALA A 46 -43.14 -0.05 49.41
CA ALA A 46 -44.16 -1.09 49.55
C ALA A 46 -44.05 -1.80 50.92
N ASP A 47 -42.83 -2.06 51.37
CA ASP A 47 -42.56 -2.67 52.68
C ASP A 47 -43.02 -1.73 53.81
N ALA A 48 -42.72 -0.43 53.69
CA ALA A 48 -43.18 0.60 54.63
C ALA A 48 -44.72 0.72 54.62
N SER A 49 -45.35 0.68 53.46
CA SER A 49 -46.81 0.65 53.35
C SER A 49 -47.42 -0.58 54.04
N THR A 50 -46.72 -1.71 54.04
CA THR A 50 -47.13 -2.92 54.75
C THR A 50 -47.03 -2.76 56.26
N LEU A 51 -45.96 -2.12 56.77
CA LEU A 51 -45.85 -1.74 58.18
C LEU A 51 -46.97 -0.80 58.62
N VAL A 52 -47.23 0.25 57.83
CA VAL A 52 -48.30 1.23 58.08
C VAL A 52 -49.66 0.55 58.12
N SER A 53 -49.94 -0.35 57.16
CA SER A 53 -51.24 -1.02 57.07
C SER A 53 -51.50 -2.04 58.19
N ALA A 54 -50.42 -2.59 58.77
CA ALA A 54 -50.50 -3.52 59.89
C ALA A 54 -50.60 -2.80 61.25
N ALA A 55 -50.20 -1.53 61.31
CA ALA A 55 -50.25 -0.72 62.52
C ALA A 55 -51.68 -0.32 62.89
N SER A 56 -51.99 -0.37 64.18
CA SER A 56 -53.26 0.11 64.73
C SER A 56 -53.01 0.94 65.99
N VAL A 57 -53.92 1.86 66.31
CA VAL A 57 -53.84 2.68 67.52
C VAL A 57 -54.98 2.29 68.45
N VAL A 58 -54.64 1.86 69.66
CA VAL A 58 -55.62 1.51 70.71
C VAL A 58 -55.23 2.25 71.98
N ASN A 59 -56.13 3.07 72.54
CA ASN A 59 -55.90 3.90 73.73
C ASN A 59 -54.67 4.82 73.64
N GLY A 60 -54.43 5.43 72.47
CA GLY A 60 -53.29 6.33 72.27
C GLY A 60 -51.92 5.62 72.25
N GLN A 61 -51.87 4.29 72.10
CA GLN A 61 -50.64 3.53 71.94
C GLN A 61 -50.64 2.75 70.62
N LEU A 62 -49.47 2.67 69.99
CA LEU A 62 -49.23 1.85 68.82
C LEU A 62 -49.32 0.36 69.19
N VAL A 63 -50.17 -0.38 68.48
CA VAL A 63 -50.31 -1.84 68.58
C VAL A 63 -49.98 -2.44 67.22
N MET A 64 -48.89 -3.22 67.19
CA MET A 64 -48.46 -4.01 66.05
C MET A 64 -48.85 -5.49 66.25
N PRO A 65 -49.19 -6.23 65.18
CA PRO A 65 -49.50 -7.66 65.29
C PRO A 65 -48.28 -8.47 65.71
N GLU A 66 -48.48 -9.60 66.41
CA GLU A 66 -47.38 -10.49 66.83
C GLU A 66 -46.58 -11.06 65.67
N ARG A 67 -47.22 -11.18 64.50
CA ARG A 67 -46.62 -11.58 63.23
C ARG A 67 -47.01 -10.57 62.16
N MET A 68 -45.99 -10.02 61.51
CA MET A 68 -46.19 -9.12 60.38
C MET A 68 -46.69 -9.88 59.14
N PRO A 69 -47.50 -9.24 58.27
CA PRO A 69 -47.97 -9.86 57.03
C PRO A 69 -46.84 -10.27 56.08
N ASP A 70 -45.77 -9.49 56.06
CA ASP A 70 -44.53 -9.84 55.37
C ASP A 70 -43.64 -10.67 56.31
N GLU A 71 -43.26 -11.86 55.85
CA GLU A 71 -42.47 -12.84 56.60
C GLU A 71 -41.04 -12.34 56.84
N GLU A 72 -40.49 -11.47 55.97
CA GLU A 72 -39.13 -10.92 56.12
C GLU A 72 -38.98 -10.12 57.42
N PHE A 73 -40.03 -9.46 57.93
CA PHE A 73 -39.95 -8.75 59.23
C PHE A 73 -39.97 -9.68 60.45
N ASN A 74 -40.38 -10.93 60.28
CA ASN A 74 -40.52 -11.90 61.38
C ASN A 74 -39.29 -12.79 61.56
N LEU A 75 -38.43 -12.89 60.54
CA LEU A 75 -37.26 -13.76 60.51
C LEU A 75 -36.01 -13.01 61.01
N PRO A 76 -35.32 -13.46 62.07
CA PRO A 76 -34.08 -12.82 62.55
C PRO A 76 -32.96 -12.80 61.51
N GLU A 77 -32.93 -13.76 60.59
CA GLU A 77 -31.92 -13.86 59.53
C GLU A 77 -32.20 -12.95 58.33
N ALA A 78 -33.41 -12.37 58.26
CA ALA A 78 -33.77 -11.49 57.15
C ALA A 78 -33.09 -10.12 57.30
N LYS A 79 -32.70 -9.55 56.15
CA LYS A 79 -31.96 -8.29 56.09
C LYS A 79 -32.85 -7.05 55.99
N LEU A 80 -34.16 -7.24 55.80
CA LEU A 80 -35.15 -6.17 55.81
C LEU A 80 -35.40 -5.75 57.25
N LEU A 81 -35.10 -4.49 57.56
CA LEU A 81 -35.23 -3.92 58.89
C LEU A 81 -36.42 -2.97 58.92
N GLY A 82 -37.27 -3.08 59.94
CA GLY A 82 -38.42 -2.20 60.15
C GLY A 82 -38.34 -1.52 61.51
N TYR A 83 -38.53 -0.20 61.54
CA TYR A 83 -38.57 0.59 62.76
C TYR A 83 -39.76 1.55 62.74
N VAL A 84 -40.33 1.83 63.91
CA VAL A 84 -41.36 2.86 64.09
C VAL A 84 -40.93 3.82 65.19
N HIS A 85 -40.96 5.12 64.90
CA HIS A 85 -40.54 6.18 65.83
C HIS A 85 -41.68 7.17 66.13
N ASP A 86 -41.65 7.76 67.33
CA ASP A 86 -42.50 8.91 67.70
C ASP A 86 -41.94 10.23 67.16
N MET A 87 -42.69 11.33 67.28
CA MET A 87 -42.26 12.67 66.85
C MET A 87 -40.98 13.20 67.52
N ASP A 88 -40.63 12.67 68.69
CA ASP A 88 -39.42 13.05 69.41
C ASP A 88 -38.19 12.22 68.93
N GLY A 89 -38.41 11.30 67.98
CA GLY A 89 -37.39 10.41 67.42
C GLY A 89 -37.10 9.19 68.29
N ASN A 90 -37.92 8.91 69.29
CA ASN A 90 -37.78 7.72 70.14
C ASN A 90 -38.32 6.48 69.42
N LEU A 91 -37.61 5.38 69.55
CA LEU A 91 -38.01 4.09 68.99
C LEU A 91 -39.19 3.50 69.78
N ILE A 92 -40.33 3.29 69.13
CA ILE A 92 -41.54 2.68 69.71
C ILE A 92 -41.62 1.19 69.38
N TRP A 93 -41.24 0.81 68.16
CA TRP A 93 -41.29 -0.58 67.69
C TRP A 93 -40.15 -0.89 66.73
N HIS A 94 -39.71 -2.15 66.73
CA HIS A 94 -38.75 -2.68 65.78
C HIS A 94 -39.15 -4.10 65.34
N SER A 95 -38.77 -4.49 64.12
CA SER A 95 -39.02 -5.84 63.60
C SER A 95 -38.09 -6.88 64.24
N ARG A 96 -38.45 -8.16 64.21
CA ARG A 96 -37.60 -9.22 64.78
C ARG A 96 -36.28 -9.40 64.04
N SER A 97 -36.25 -9.00 62.77
CA SER A 97 -35.05 -8.92 61.94
C SER A 97 -34.01 -7.89 62.43
N THR A 98 -34.34 -7.02 63.39
CA THR A 98 -33.40 -6.00 63.91
C THR A 98 -32.70 -6.40 65.19
N GLU A 99 -32.96 -7.59 65.77
CA GLU A 99 -32.46 -7.97 67.10
C GLU A 99 -30.91 -7.92 67.21
N ASP A 100 -30.19 -8.14 66.10
CA ASP A 100 -28.72 -8.12 66.04
C ASP A 100 -28.12 -6.81 65.47
N GLU A 101 -28.95 -5.83 65.05
CA GLU A 101 -28.51 -4.63 64.33
C GLU A 101 -28.73 -3.36 65.18
N GLN A 102 -27.65 -2.71 65.62
CA GLN A 102 -27.69 -1.47 66.41
C GLN A 102 -27.48 -0.23 65.53
N LEU A 103 -28.54 0.18 64.82
CA LEU A 103 -28.49 1.34 63.93
C LEU A 103 -28.77 2.66 64.67
N ASN A 104 -27.94 3.67 64.40
CA ASN A 104 -28.11 5.03 64.94
C ASN A 104 -28.74 5.94 63.88
N TYR A 105 -30.01 5.71 63.57
CA TYR A 105 -30.82 6.57 62.71
C TYR A 105 -31.93 7.22 63.53
N SER A 106 -32.07 8.53 63.42
CA SER A 106 -33.19 9.27 64.00
C SER A 106 -33.95 9.97 62.88
N PRO A 107 -35.25 9.67 62.72
CA PRO A 107 -36.06 10.29 61.67
C PRO A 107 -36.17 11.81 61.90
N HIS A 108 -36.28 12.56 60.81
CA HIS A 108 -36.39 14.02 60.84
C HIS A 108 -37.82 14.46 60.52
N PHE A 109 -38.63 14.68 61.55
CA PHE A 109 -40.02 15.11 61.39
C PHE A 109 -40.11 16.48 60.72
N SER A 110 -40.52 16.48 59.44
CA SER A 110 -40.61 17.68 58.60
C SER A 110 -42.00 17.94 58.02
N GLY A 111 -43.02 17.17 58.44
CA GLY A 111 -44.43 17.43 58.12
C GLY A 111 -44.91 16.73 56.86
N GLY A 112 -44.81 15.40 56.82
CA GLY A 112 -45.37 14.55 55.76
C GLY A 112 -44.45 14.29 54.57
N ARG A 113 -43.13 14.37 54.76
CA ARG A 113 -42.17 13.99 53.70
C ARG A 113 -41.93 12.48 53.67
N ILE A 114 -41.68 12.00 52.46
CA ILE A 114 -41.06 10.70 52.21
C ILE A 114 -39.57 10.99 51.98
N ASP A 115 -38.71 10.43 52.82
CA ASP A 115 -37.27 10.56 52.67
C ASP A 115 -36.67 9.22 52.22
N PHE A 116 -35.98 9.24 51.08
CA PHE A 116 -35.15 8.13 50.61
C PHE A 116 -33.69 8.54 50.64
N LEU A 117 -32.89 7.87 51.46
CA LEU A 117 -31.52 8.26 51.75
C LEU A 117 -30.62 7.06 51.97
N ARG A 118 -29.30 7.29 51.84
CA ARG A 118 -28.28 6.31 52.20
C ARG A 118 -27.63 6.71 53.51
N ILE A 119 -27.66 5.83 54.51
CA ILE A 119 -26.92 5.99 55.76
C ILE A 119 -25.76 5.01 55.84
N ARG A 120 -24.79 5.34 56.68
CA ARG A 120 -23.75 4.40 57.12
C ARG A 120 -23.90 4.14 58.60
N ASP A 121 -23.90 2.88 58.97
CA ASP A 121 -23.84 2.49 60.37
C ASP A 121 -22.41 2.64 60.93
N ARG A 122 -22.24 2.45 62.24
CA ARG A 122 -20.95 2.43 62.97
C ARG A 122 -19.92 1.49 62.36
N ASN A 123 -20.37 0.38 61.78
CA ASN A 123 -19.53 -0.57 61.08
C ASN A 123 -19.17 -0.15 59.63
N GLN A 124 -19.48 1.10 59.24
CA GLN A 124 -19.37 1.64 57.87
C GLN A 124 -20.18 0.88 56.81
N GLN A 125 -21.13 0.05 57.23
CA GLN A 125 -22.05 -0.62 56.34
C GLN A 125 -23.11 0.39 55.84
N GLU A 126 -23.29 0.45 54.53
CA GLU A 126 -24.28 1.33 53.91
C GLU A 126 -25.66 0.66 53.88
N TYR A 127 -26.69 1.43 54.22
CA TYR A 127 -28.09 1.03 54.16
C TYR A 127 -28.87 2.03 53.31
N TYR A 128 -29.82 1.52 52.53
CA TYR A 128 -30.90 2.32 51.96
C TYR A 128 -31.99 2.44 53.00
N VAL A 129 -32.46 3.67 53.21
CA VAL A 129 -33.51 3.99 54.17
C VAL A 129 -34.65 4.63 53.43
N TYR A 130 -35.85 4.15 53.71
CA TYR A 130 -37.10 4.79 53.31
C TYR A 130 -37.88 5.11 54.58
N ASP A 131 -38.05 6.41 54.82
CA ASP A 131 -38.77 6.96 55.97
C ASP A 131 -40.05 7.65 55.48
N VAL A 132 -41.19 7.25 56.04
CA VAL A 132 -42.50 7.85 55.76
C VAL A 132 -43.20 8.25 57.05
N GLU A 133 -43.55 9.53 57.14
CA GLU A 133 -44.38 10.07 58.23
C GLU A 133 -45.86 9.84 57.94
N VAL A 134 -46.56 9.17 58.85
CA VAL A 134 -48.00 8.88 58.72
C VAL A 134 -48.73 9.27 60.00
N HIS A 135 -49.91 9.87 59.84
CA HIS A 135 -50.84 10.12 60.94
C HIS A 135 -51.85 8.97 60.95
N LEU A 136 -51.77 8.10 61.95
CA LEU A 136 -52.71 7.00 62.09
C LEU A 136 -54.03 7.52 62.68
N ALA A 137 -55.13 7.22 61.99
CA ALA A 137 -56.46 7.60 62.44
C ALA A 137 -56.92 6.66 63.57
N GLY A 138 -57.20 7.24 64.75
CA GLY A 138 -57.70 6.57 65.95
C GLY A 138 -58.47 7.56 66.84
N ASP A 139 -58.63 7.24 68.14
CA ASP A 139 -59.23 8.17 69.11
C ASP A 139 -58.36 9.44 69.32
N ASP A 140 -57.04 9.32 69.12
CA ASP A 140 -56.07 10.42 69.07
C ASP A 140 -55.22 10.28 67.79
N GLU A 141 -54.99 11.37 67.06
CA GLU A 141 -54.07 11.38 65.91
C GLU A 141 -52.63 11.23 66.41
N LEU A 142 -52.02 10.06 66.19
CA LEU A 142 -50.62 9.79 66.50
C LEU A 142 -49.78 9.88 65.22
N PRO A 143 -49.01 10.96 65.04
CA PRO A 143 -47.98 11.04 64.02
C PRO A 143 -46.81 10.11 64.36
N LEU A 144 -46.55 9.17 63.46
CA LEU A 144 -45.49 8.16 63.59
C LEU A 144 -44.65 8.13 62.30
N SER A 145 -43.34 7.90 62.45
CA SER A 145 -42.43 7.65 61.33
C SER A 145 -42.23 6.14 61.17
N PHE A 146 -42.52 5.64 59.98
CA PHE A 146 -42.30 4.25 59.58
C PHE A 146 -41.05 4.19 58.72
N VAL A 147 -40.03 3.48 59.22
CA VAL A 147 -38.73 3.40 58.59
C VAL A 147 -38.45 1.97 58.17
N THR A 148 -38.17 1.78 56.88
CA THR A 148 -37.70 0.51 56.34
C THR A 148 -36.27 0.66 55.86
N MET A 149 -35.43 -0.34 56.11
CA MET A 149 -34.04 -0.32 55.69
C MET A 149 -33.60 -1.64 55.09
N LEU A 150 -32.75 -1.55 54.06
CA LEU A 150 -32.04 -2.68 53.48
C LEU A 150 -30.54 -2.38 53.37
N PRO A 151 -29.66 -3.33 53.68
CA PRO A 151 -28.23 -3.14 53.50
C PRO A 151 -27.87 -3.11 52.01
N SER A 152 -27.07 -2.12 51.59
CA SER A 152 -26.55 -2.00 50.23
C SER A 152 -25.72 -3.21 49.79
N SER A 153 -25.19 -3.98 50.76
CA SER A 153 -24.43 -5.21 50.53
C SER A 153 -25.26 -6.33 49.89
N GLU A 154 -26.58 -6.32 50.02
CA GLU A 154 -27.48 -7.28 49.35
C GLU A 154 -27.43 -7.14 47.83
N PHE A 155 -27.30 -5.91 47.33
CA PHE A 155 -27.28 -5.58 45.91
C PHE A 155 -25.86 -5.55 45.32
N ALA A 156 -24.82 -5.53 46.16
CA ALA A 156 -23.43 -5.44 45.72
C ALA A 156 -22.97 -6.59 44.80
N PRO A 157 -23.33 -7.88 45.03
CA PRO A 157 -22.99 -8.97 44.13
C PRO A 157 -23.62 -8.76 42.75
N MET A 158 -24.90 -8.42 42.69
CA MET A 158 -25.63 -8.19 41.43
C MET A 158 -25.03 -7.04 40.63
N GLN A 159 -24.69 -5.92 41.29
CA GLN A 159 -24.02 -4.79 40.64
C GLN A 159 -22.62 -5.18 40.12
N ARG A 160 -21.85 -5.94 40.90
CA ARG A 160 -20.52 -6.39 40.50
C ARG A 160 -20.58 -7.33 39.28
N ASP A 161 -21.51 -8.27 39.29
CA ASP A 161 -21.72 -9.21 38.19
C ASP A 161 -22.17 -8.50 36.93
N PHE A 162 -23.13 -7.58 37.04
CA PHE A 162 -23.55 -6.74 35.92
C PHE A 162 -22.38 -5.93 35.34
N ARG A 163 -21.60 -5.24 36.19
CA ARG A 163 -20.43 -4.46 35.74
C ARG A 163 -19.37 -5.33 35.07
N ASN A 164 -19.12 -6.53 35.58
CA ASN A 164 -18.17 -7.47 34.98
C ASN A 164 -18.68 -7.99 33.64
N GLN A 165 -19.93 -8.43 33.56
CA GLN A 165 -20.54 -8.86 32.31
C GLN A 165 -20.53 -7.73 31.29
N LEU A 166 -20.92 -6.52 31.66
CA LEU A 166 -20.92 -5.35 30.76
C LEU A 166 -19.53 -5.08 30.19
N ARG A 167 -18.47 -5.13 31.02
CA ARG A 167 -17.08 -4.98 30.56
C ARG A 167 -16.67 -6.09 29.60
N LEU A 168 -17.05 -7.33 29.89
CA LEU A 168 -16.74 -8.49 29.02
C LEU A 168 -17.45 -8.37 27.66
N TRP A 169 -18.75 -8.05 27.66
CA TRP A 169 -19.54 -7.89 26.43
C TRP A 169 -19.07 -6.70 25.59
N LEU A 170 -18.85 -5.52 26.20
CA LEU A 170 -18.34 -4.35 25.48
C LEU A 170 -16.90 -4.55 25.00
N GLY A 171 -16.03 -5.14 25.83
CA GLY A 171 -14.65 -5.46 25.46
C GLY A 171 -14.57 -6.48 24.32
N GLY A 172 -15.35 -7.55 24.41
CA GLY A 172 -15.47 -8.57 23.35
C GLY A 172 -16.04 -7.98 22.06
N GLY A 173 -17.08 -7.15 22.16
CA GLY A 173 -17.66 -6.44 21.03
C GLY A 173 -16.68 -5.49 20.35
N LEU A 174 -15.88 -4.75 21.13
CA LEU A 174 -14.82 -3.89 20.61
C LEU A 174 -13.76 -4.71 19.86
N LEU A 175 -13.29 -5.82 20.44
CA LEU A 175 -12.32 -6.70 19.78
C LEU A 175 -12.85 -7.27 18.47
N LEU A 176 -14.11 -7.73 18.45
CA LEU A 176 -14.76 -8.23 17.25
C LEU A 176 -14.88 -7.14 16.17
N LEU A 177 -15.29 -5.92 16.56
CA LEU A 177 -15.40 -4.79 15.64
C LEU A 177 -14.04 -4.40 15.05
N LEU A 178 -12.98 -4.37 15.88
CA LEU A 178 -11.61 -4.11 15.41
C LEU A 178 -11.12 -5.21 14.45
N LEU A 179 -11.43 -6.47 14.74
CA LEU A 179 -11.11 -7.60 13.86
C LEU A 179 -11.81 -7.47 12.51
N LEU A 180 -13.11 -7.15 12.50
CA LEU A 180 -13.89 -6.96 11.27
C LEU A 180 -13.38 -5.77 10.45
N LEU A 181 -13.06 -4.64 11.10
CA LEU A 181 -12.45 -3.47 10.43
C LEU A 181 -11.11 -3.85 9.80
N TRP A 182 -10.27 -4.60 10.53
CA TRP A 182 -8.99 -5.07 10.01
C TRP A 182 -9.18 -5.99 8.79
N LEU A 183 -10.10 -6.96 8.87
CA LEU A 183 -10.39 -7.91 7.80
C LEU A 183 -10.91 -7.18 6.56
N GLY A 184 -11.92 -6.31 6.70
CA GLY A 184 -12.51 -5.54 5.60
C GLY A 184 -11.48 -4.68 4.86
N LEU A 185 -10.57 -4.03 5.59
CA LEU A 185 -9.48 -3.26 4.97
C LEU A 185 -8.45 -4.14 4.27
N THR A 186 -8.07 -5.30 4.84
CA THR A 186 -7.15 -6.21 4.17
C THR A 186 -7.73 -6.73 2.85
N TRP A 187 -9.03 -6.97 2.80
CA TRP A 187 -9.76 -7.37 1.60
C TRP A 187 -9.84 -6.24 0.57
N SER A 188 -10.28 -5.05 1.01
CA SER A 188 -10.38 -3.86 0.15
C SER A 188 -9.04 -3.50 -0.51
N LEU A 189 -7.94 -3.52 0.25
CA LEU A 189 -6.61 -3.14 -0.26
C LEU A 189 -5.92 -4.25 -1.07
N ARG A 190 -6.38 -5.49 -0.98
CA ARG A 190 -5.90 -6.56 -1.87
C ARG A 190 -6.21 -6.24 -3.34
N SER A 191 -7.34 -5.58 -3.61
CA SER A 191 -7.70 -5.13 -4.97
C SER A 191 -6.69 -4.14 -5.55
N PHE A 192 -6.16 -3.21 -4.75
CA PHE A 192 -5.16 -2.24 -5.18
C PHE A 192 -3.82 -2.87 -5.58
N LYS A 193 -3.44 -3.98 -4.93
CA LYS A 193 -2.25 -4.74 -5.34
C LYS A 193 -2.40 -5.32 -6.75
N GLY A 194 -3.63 -5.70 -7.12
CA GLY A 194 -3.97 -6.13 -8.48
C GLY A 194 -3.67 -5.04 -9.50
N VAL A 195 -4.25 -3.85 -9.34
CA VAL A 195 -4.02 -2.72 -10.27
C VAL A 195 -2.53 -2.36 -10.36
N ARG A 196 -1.80 -2.30 -9.24
CA ARG A 196 -0.36 -2.00 -9.27
C ARG A 196 0.43 -3.06 -10.03
N ARG A 197 0.09 -4.33 -9.88
CA ARG A 197 0.69 -5.42 -10.64
C ARG A 197 0.40 -5.27 -12.13
N GLU A 198 -0.86 -5.02 -12.51
CA GLU A 198 -1.23 -4.80 -13.91
C GLU A 198 -0.51 -3.59 -14.53
N LEU A 199 -0.31 -2.52 -13.75
CA LEU A 199 0.43 -1.35 -14.22
C LEU A 199 1.90 -1.67 -14.45
N ASN A 200 2.55 -2.43 -13.55
CA ASN A 200 3.91 -2.92 -13.76
C ASN A 200 4.00 -3.90 -14.95
N GLU A 201 2.96 -4.68 -15.21
CA GLU A 201 2.86 -5.56 -16.40
C GLU A 201 2.76 -4.74 -17.71
N ILE A 202 2.03 -3.63 -17.69
CA ILE A 202 1.96 -2.67 -18.81
C ILE A 202 3.29 -1.95 -18.99
N GLU A 203 3.91 -1.51 -17.90
CA GLU A 203 5.25 -0.91 -17.93
C GLU A 203 6.27 -1.91 -18.46
N SER A 204 6.18 -3.20 -18.13
CA SER A 204 7.08 -4.23 -18.68
C SER A 204 6.65 -4.79 -20.05
N GLY A 205 5.68 -4.16 -20.73
CA GLY A 205 5.22 -4.55 -22.07
C GLY A 205 4.59 -5.95 -22.17
N THR A 206 4.29 -6.60 -21.03
CA THR A 206 3.66 -7.93 -20.99
C THR A 206 2.15 -7.88 -21.16
N ARG A 207 1.56 -6.69 -20.98
CA ARG A 207 0.13 -6.47 -21.04
C ARG A 207 -0.21 -5.16 -21.74
N ASP A 208 -1.27 -5.19 -22.54
CA ASP A 208 -1.66 -4.00 -23.30
C ASP A 208 -2.58 -3.05 -22.54
N ALA A 209 -3.41 -3.53 -21.61
CA ALA A 209 -4.36 -2.67 -20.91
C ALA A 209 -4.67 -3.19 -19.50
N LEU A 210 -5.10 -2.28 -18.63
CA LEU A 210 -5.65 -2.62 -17.30
C LEU A 210 -6.97 -3.37 -17.49
N SER A 211 -7.25 -4.37 -16.64
CA SER A 211 -8.51 -5.12 -16.70
C SER A 211 -9.71 -4.28 -16.30
N ASP A 212 -10.90 -4.69 -16.71
CA ASP A 212 -12.17 -4.12 -16.23
C ASP A 212 -12.68 -4.80 -14.94
N GLN A 213 -12.00 -5.82 -14.43
CA GLN A 213 -12.38 -6.60 -13.25
C GLN A 213 -11.91 -5.94 -11.93
N HIS A 214 -12.14 -4.64 -11.81
CA HIS A 214 -11.81 -3.88 -10.60
C HIS A 214 -13.08 -3.32 -9.95
N PRO A 215 -13.08 -3.09 -8.62
CA PRO A 215 -14.19 -2.45 -7.92
C PRO A 215 -14.62 -1.15 -8.61
N SER A 216 -15.89 -0.78 -8.49
CA SER A 216 -16.49 0.40 -9.13
C SER A 216 -15.71 1.70 -8.88
N GLU A 217 -15.09 1.81 -7.70
CA GLU A 217 -14.25 2.90 -7.25
C GLU A 217 -12.97 3.04 -8.08
N LEU A 218 -12.40 1.92 -8.53
CA LEU A 218 -11.20 1.87 -9.36
C LEU A 218 -11.53 1.85 -10.86
N ALA A 219 -12.72 1.37 -11.24
CA ALA A 219 -13.13 1.24 -12.64
C ALA A 219 -13.08 2.55 -13.44
N ARG A 220 -13.31 3.71 -12.79
CA ARG A 220 -13.18 5.02 -13.45
C ARG A 220 -11.72 5.39 -13.71
N LEU A 221 -10.85 5.11 -12.74
CA LEU A 221 -9.43 5.39 -12.84
C LEU A 221 -8.77 4.49 -13.90
N THR A 222 -9.05 3.18 -13.89
CA THR A 222 -8.50 2.23 -14.86
C THR A 222 -8.91 2.58 -16.29
N ARG A 223 -10.18 2.95 -16.52
CA ARG A 223 -10.64 3.46 -17.83
C ARG A 223 -9.93 4.74 -18.26
N SER A 224 -9.63 5.64 -17.33
CA SER A 224 -8.95 6.91 -17.64
C SER A 224 -7.47 6.66 -17.99
N LEU A 225 -6.82 5.74 -17.28
CA LEU A 225 -5.46 5.29 -17.58
C LEU A 225 -5.39 4.56 -18.92
N ASN A 226 -6.32 3.65 -19.21
CA ASN A 226 -6.39 2.97 -20.51
C ASN A 226 -6.53 3.97 -21.66
N ARG A 227 -7.40 4.99 -21.53
CA ARG A 227 -7.51 6.05 -22.54
C ARG A 227 -6.21 6.82 -22.76
N LEU A 228 -5.47 7.11 -21.69
CA LEU A 228 -4.18 7.79 -21.78
C LEU A 228 -3.15 6.90 -22.50
N LEU A 229 -3.08 5.62 -22.13
CA LEU A 229 -2.20 4.64 -22.79
C LEU A 229 -2.51 4.51 -24.28
N ASP A 230 -3.79 4.43 -24.64
CA ASP A 230 -4.21 4.33 -26.04
C ASP A 230 -3.88 5.61 -26.83
N SER A 231 -4.07 6.79 -26.23
CA SER A 231 -3.68 8.07 -26.82
C SER A 231 -2.18 8.15 -27.09
N GLU A 232 -1.38 7.70 -26.12
CA GLU A 232 0.08 7.68 -26.20
C GLU A 232 0.57 6.78 -27.34
N ARG A 233 -0.01 5.58 -27.44
CA ARG A 233 0.24 4.62 -28.53
C ARG A 233 -0.11 5.21 -29.89
N LEU A 234 -1.30 5.81 -30.02
CA LEU A 234 -1.75 6.45 -31.25
C LEU A 234 -0.84 7.63 -31.67
N GLN A 235 -0.31 8.37 -30.71
CA GLN A 235 0.61 9.47 -30.97
C GLN A 235 1.99 8.94 -31.41
N ARG A 236 2.51 7.88 -30.77
CA ARG A 236 3.76 7.22 -31.19
C ARG A 236 3.65 6.62 -32.59
N ALA A 237 2.54 5.95 -32.90
CA ALA A 237 2.30 5.38 -34.22
C ALA A 237 2.32 6.48 -35.29
N ARG A 238 1.52 7.54 -35.11
CA ARG A 238 1.49 8.69 -36.03
C ARG A 238 2.85 9.37 -36.19
N TYR A 239 3.62 9.50 -35.12
CA TYR A 239 4.97 10.08 -35.18
C TYR A 239 5.91 9.20 -36.04
N ARG A 240 5.82 7.87 -35.94
CA ARG A 240 6.60 6.94 -36.78
C ARG A 240 6.19 7.01 -38.24
N ASP A 241 4.89 6.98 -38.51
CA ASP A 241 4.37 7.05 -39.88
C ASP A 241 4.80 8.36 -40.54
N SER A 242 4.66 9.47 -39.81
CA SER A 242 5.08 10.80 -40.28
C SER A 242 6.58 10.85 -40.58
N LEU A 243 7.43 10.22 -39.76
CA LEU A 243 8.87 10.16 -40.03
C LEU A 243 9.20 9.28 -41.24
N GLY A 244 8.52 8.15 -41.39
CA GLY A 244 8.62 7.29 -42.56
C GLY A 244 8.33 8.04 -43.86
N ASP A 245 7.21 8.77 -43.88
CA ASP A 245 6.79 9.59 -45.00
C ASP A 245 7.79 10.71 -45.29
N LEU A 246 8.27 11.39 -44.24
CA LEU A 246 9.24 12.47 -44.35
C LEU A 246 10.55 11.96 -44.98
N ALA A 247 11.04 10.80 -44.57
CA ALA A 247 12.24 10.26 -45.16
C ALA A 247 12.08 9.73 -46.58
N HIS A 248 10.92 9.15 -46.92
CA HIS A 248 10.64 8.80 -48.31
C HIS A 248 10.62 10.06 -49.19
N SER A 249 10.03 11.14 -48.69
CA SER A 249 10.00 12.44 -49.36
C SER A 249 11.38 13.09 -49.51
N LEU A 250 12.33 12.79 -48.60
CA LEU A 250 13.69 13.30 -48.66
C LEU A 250 14.63 12.41 -49.50
N LYS A 251 14.48 11.08 -49.48
CA LYS A 251 15.29 10.15 -50.30
C LYS A 251 15.15 10.41 -51.79
N THR A 252 13.94 10.74 -52.23
CA THR A 252 13.64 10.96 -53.65
C THR A 252 14.43 12.14 -54.26
N PRO A 253 14.42 13.36 -53.69
CA PRO A 253 15.26 14.46 -54.19
C PRO A 253 16.76 14.21 -53.97
N LEU A 254 17.15 13.49 -52.91
CA LEU A 254 18.54 13.09 -52.69
C LEU A 254 19.07 12.16 -53.79
N ALA A 255 18.29 11.17 -54.21
CA ALA A 255 18.63 10.27 -55.31
C ALA A 255 18.80 11.05 -56.62
N VAL A 256 17.91 12.00 -56.90
CA VAL A 256 18.02 12.88 -58.09
C VAL A 256 19.30 13.71 -58.05
N LEU A 257 19.63 14.31 -56.90
CA LEU A 257 20.88 15.07 -56.73
C LEU A 257 22.10 14.16 -56.91
N GLN A 258 22.06 12.92 -56.41
CA GLN A 258 23.10 11.92 -56.59
C GLN A 258 23.35 11.63 -58.06
N THR A 259 22.28 11.38 -58.83
CA THR A 259 22.35 11.15 -60.28
C THR A 259 22.91 12.35 -61.04
N VAL A 260 22.51 13.59 -60.67
CA VAL A 260 23.05 14.81 -61.29
C VAL A 260 24.54 14.98 -60.97
N ALA A 261 24.96 14.72 -59.74
CA ALA A 261 26.38 14.76 -59.35
C ALA A 261 27.22 13.72 -60.11
N GLU A 262 26.69 12.51 -60.32
CA GLU A 262 27.31 11.44 -61.10
C GLU A 262 27.47 11.81 -62.58
N ASN A 263 26.44 12.42 -63.18
CA ASN A 263 26.48 12.88 -64.56
C ASN A 263 27.50 14.01 -64.78
N LEU A 264 27.64 14.92 -63.81
CA LEU A 264 28.68 15.98 -63.85
C LEU A 264 30.11 15.41 -63.76
N ARG A 265 30.29 14.20 -63.21
CA ARG A 265 31.58 13.51 -63.13
C ARG A 265 32.09 12.99 -64.48
N VAL A 266 31.18 12.77 -65.44
CA VAL A 266 31.48 12.31 -66.80
C VAL A 266 32.03 13.44 -67.66
N GLN A 267 31.74 14.70 -67.33
CA GLN A 267 32.33 15.87 -67.99
C GLN A 267 33.66 16.24 -67.32
N ALA A 268 34.75 16.06 -68.06
CA ALA A 268 36.13 16.07 -67.57
C ALA A 268 36.63 17.39 -66.92
N GLN A 269 35.83 18.46 -66.89
CA GLN A 269 36.27 19.80 -66.49
C GLN A 269 35.90 20.21 -65.04
N GLN A 270 35.10 19.41 -64.32
CA GLN A 270 34.64 19.73 -62.95
C GLN A 270 34.65 18.52 -61.97
N GLN A 271 35.63 17.62 -62.10
CA GLN A 271 35.74 16.42 -61.26
C GLN A 271 35.84 16.71 -59.75
N GLU A 272 36.47 17.81 -59.35
CA GLU A 272 36.63 18.19 -57.94
C GLU A 272 35.29 18.60 -57.30
N GLN A 273 34.48 19.42 -58.01
CA GLN A 273 33.21 19.94 -57.53
C GLN A 273 32.11 18.86 -57.50
N SER A 274 32.12 17.94 -58.47
CA SER A 274 31.23 16.77 -58.50
C SER A 274 31.50 15.83 -57.31
N ARG A 275 32.78 15.58 -56.96
CA ARG A 275 33.13 14.75 -55.79
C ARG A 275 32.64 15.35 -54.47
N VAL A 276 32.82 16.65 -54.27
CA VAL A 276 32.37 17.35 -53.05
C VAL A 276 30.84 17.30 -52.93
N LEU A 277 30.12 17.50 -54.03
CA LEU A 277 28.66 17.44 -54.05
C LEU A 277 28.15 16.03 -53.75
N GLN A 278 28.77 15.00 -54.34
CA GLN A 278 28.43 13.60 -54.11
C GLN A 278 28.64 13.21 -52.64
N ASP A 279 29.74 13.65 -52.02
CA ASP A 279 30.02 13.41 -50.59
C ASP A 279 28.97 14.08 -49.68
N GLN A 280 28.49 15.29 -50.03
CA GLN A 280 27.43 15.96 -49.26
C GLN A 280 26.06 15.29 -49.40
N ILE A 281 25.72 14.80 -50.59
CA ILE A 281 24.47 14.09 -50.83
C ILE A 281 24.48 12.74 -50.09
N GLU A 282 25.61 12.03 -50.11
CA GLU A 282 25.75 10.78 -49.37
C GLU A 282 25.60 10.99 -47.85
N ARG A 283 26.22 12.06 -47.30
CA ARG A 283 26.06 12.45 -45.88
C ARG A 283 24.62 12.77 -45.50
N MET A 284 23.87 13.46 -46.36
CA MET A 284 22.46 13.78 -46.09
C MET A 284 21.59 12.53 -46.11
N SER A 285 21.79 11.62 -47.08
CA SER A 285 21.04 10.36 -47.16
C SER A 285 21.26 9.52 -45.90
N GLN A 286 22.51 9.44 -45.47
CA GLN A 286 22.92 8.77 -44.25
C GLN A 286 22.30 9.39 -42.98
N GLN A 287 22.27 10.72 -42.87
CA GLN A 287 21.61 11.38 -41.74
C GLN A 287 20.11 11.08 -41.70
N ILE A 288 19.44 11.01 -42.85
CA ILE A 288 18.01 10.69 -42.92
C ILE A 288 17.77 9.22 -42.56
N ASP A 289 18.54 8.30 -43.13
CA ASP A 289 18.48 6.88 -42.79
C ASP A 289 18.73 6.64 -41.30
N TYR A 290 19.72 7.33 -40.74
CA TYR A 290 20.03 7.29 -39.31
C TYR A 290 18.88 7.84 -38.45
N GLN A 291 18.28 8.99 -38.80
CA GLN A 291 17.15 9.53 -38.02
C GLN A 291 15.90 8.67 -38.11
N LEU A 292 15.65 8.05 -39.27
CA LEU A 292 14.60 7.06 -39.43
C LEU A 292 14.83 5.83 -38.56
N GLN A 293 16.04 5.29 -38.63
CA GLN A 293 16.43 4.11 -37.89
C GLN A 293 16.33 4.36 -36.39
N ARG A 294 16.80 5.53 -35.94
CA ARG A 294 16.64 6.01 -34.56
C ARG A 294 15.17 6.13 -34.13
N ALA A 295 14.28 6.54 -35.03
CA ALA A 295 12.85 6.59 -34.75
C ALA A 295 12.17 5.22 -34.76
N SER A 296 12.65 4.28 -35.59
CA SER A 296 12.15 2.90 -35.63
C SER A 296 12.64 2.07 -34.44
N LEU A 297 13.90 2.26 -34.02
CA LEU A 297 14.56 1.66 -32.86
C LEU A 297 14.00 2.17 -31.52
N ARG A 298 13.25 3.28 -31.52
CA ARG A 298 12.43 3.67 -30.36
C ARG A 298 11.19 2.80 -30.13
N ARG A 299 11.00 1.70 -30.88
CA ARG A 299 10.20 0.56 -30.40
C ARG A 299 11.08 -0.33 -29.54
N SER A 300 10.47 -0.87 -28.50
CA SER A 300 11.04 -1.83 -27.55
C SER A 300 11.81 -1.24 -26.37
N GLY A 301 11.43 -0.05 -25.90
CA GLY A 301 11.86 0.40 -24.56
C GLY A 301 11.40 -0.51 -23.42
N LEU A 302 10.53 -1.50 -23.64
CA LEU A 302 9.86 -2.25 -22.57
C LEU A 302 9.58 -3.73 -22.87
N VAL A 303 9.85 -4.27 -24.07
CA VAL A 303 9.70 -5.72 -24.29
C VAL A 303 11.03 -6.39 -24.04
N ARG A 304 11.09 -7.21 -22.98
CA ARG A 304 12.25 -8.03 -22.58
C ARG A 304 12.50 -9.16 -23.60
N HIS A 305 12.86 -8.81 -24.83
CA HIS A 305 13.40 -9.78 -25.78
C HIS A 305 14.82 -10.15 -25.35
N ARG A 306 15.08 -11.44 -25.32
CA ARG A 306 16.39 -12.03 -25.04
C ARG A 306 16.80 -12.84 -26.25
N ALA A 307 17.82 -12.39 -26.97
CA ALA A 307 18.33 -13.07 -28.15
C ALA A 307 19.52 -13.98 -27.79
N HIS A 308 19.59 -15.15 -28.43
CA HIS A 308 20.75 -16.03 -28.35
C HIS A 308 21.92 -15.41 -29.11
N LEU A 309 23.05 -15.22 -28.43
CA LEU A 309 24.19 -14.50 -29.00
C LEU A 309 24.98 -15.34 -30.01
N ALA A 310 25.29 -16.60 -29.67
CA ALA A 310 26.15 -17.46 -30.48
C ALA A 310 25.63 -17.67 -31.93
N PRO A 311 24.33 -17.97 -32.18
CA PRO A 311 23.81 -18.15 -33.54
C PRO A 311 23.93 -16.90 -34.41
N LEU A 312 23.82 -15.71 -33.82
CA LEU A 312 23.93 -14.44 -34.55
C LEU A 312 25.37 -14.15 -34.95
N VAL A 313 26.32 -14.35 -34.02
CA VAL A 313 27.76 -14.20 -34.30
C VAL A 313 28.19 -15.18 -35.39
N GLN A 314 27.74 -16.44 -35.34
CA GLN A 314 28.03 -17.45 -36.37
C GLN A 314 27.44 -17.08 -37.75
N ARG A 315 26.20 -16.58 -37.79
CA ARG A 315 25.57 -16.13 -39.04
C ARG A 315 26.34 -14.96 -39.67
N LEU A 316 26.70 -13.95 -38.85
CA LEU A 316 27.41 -12.77 -39.32
C LEU A 316 28.84 -13.10 -39.74
N SER A 317 29.55 -13.93 -38.98
CA SER A 317 30.90 -14.36 -39.34
C SER A 317 30.91 -15.17 -40.65
N ALA A 318 29.95 -16.06 -40.86
CA ALA A 318 29.83 -16.82 -42.11
C ALA A 318 29.55 -15.92 -43.33
N ALA A 319 28.83 -14.81 -43.16
CA ALA A 319 28.61 -13.83 -44.21
C ALA A 319 29.87 -12.98 -44.46
N LEU A 320 30.48 -12.42 -43.42
CA LEU A 320 31.66 -11.55 -43.53
C LEU A 320 32.90 -12.30 -44.01
N SER A 321 33.11 -13.55 -43.59
CA SER A 321 34.21 -14.39 -44.11
C SER A 321 34.08 -14.69 -45.61
N LYS A 322 32.87 -14.60 -46.20
CA LYS A 322 32.70 -14.69 -47.68
C LYS A 322 33.10 -13.39 -48.36
N VAL A 323 32.75 -12.25 -47.77
CA VAL A 323 33.08 -10.91 -48.30
C VAL A 323 34.58 -10.64 -48.23
N TYR A 324 35.22 -10.99 -47.12
CA TYR A 324 36.65 -10.77 -46.86
C TYR A 324 37.50 -12.04 -47.07
N ARG A 325 37.08 -12.91 -47.99
CA ARG A 325 37.74 -14.23 -48.23
C ARG A 325 39.24 -14.11 -48.50
N ASP A 326 39.65 -13.05 -49.20
CA ASP A 326 41.05 -12.85 -49.62
C ASP A 326 42.00 -12.52 -48.46
N LYS A 327 41.46 -12.19 -47.28
CA LYS A 327 42.21 -11.74 -46.10
C LYS A 327 42.50 -12.87 -45.10
N PHE A 328 41.97 -14.08 -45.32
CA PHE A 328 42.17 -15.28 -44.49
C PHE A 328 41.96 -15.04 -42.98
N VAL A 329 40.88 -14.36 -42.61
CA VAL A 329 40.58 -14.02 -41.21
C VAL A 329 40.07 -15.24 -40.44
N THR A 330 40.66 -15.49 -39.27
CA THR A 330 40.20 -16.49 -38.30
C THR A 330 39.42 -15.81 -37.19
N LEU A 331 38.16 -16.21 -36.99
CA LEU A 331 37.31 -15.72 -35.91
C LEU A 331 37.20 -16.77 -34.80
N GLU A 332 37.65 -16.42 -33.61
CA GLU A 332 37.49 -17.21 -32.38
C GLU A 332 36.22 -16.74 -31.65
N CYS A 333 35.29 -17.66 -31.39
CA CYS A 333 34.04 -17.37 -30.68
C CYS A 333 34.05 -18.06 -29.32
N VAL A 334 34.21 -17.29 -28.25
CA VAL A 334 34.25 -17.75 -26.85
C VAL A 334 32.97 -17.30 -26.13
N ILE A 335 31.86 -17.95 -26.47
CA ILE A 335 30.51 -17.61 -26.00
C ILE A 335 29.81 -18.91 -25.62
N ASP A 336 29.09 -18.91 -24.50
CA ASP A 336 28.19 -20.01 -24.14
C ASP A 336 26.97 -20.03 -25.09
N ASP A 337 26.65 -21.18 -25.68
CA ASP A 337 25.57 -21.32 -26.65
C ASP A 337 24.18 -20.93 -26.08
N GLU A 338 23.99 -21.09 -24.76
CA GLU A 338 22.77 -20.71 -24.06
C GLU A 338 22.78 -19.25 -23.59
N LEU A 339 23.86 -18.50 -23.85
CA LEU A 339 23.96 -17.11 -23.44
C LEU A 339 22.94 -16.24 -24.17
N ARG A 340 22.09 -15.60 -23.36
CA ARG A 340 21.03 -14.71 -23.82
C ARG A 340 21.30 -13.27 -23.42
N VAL A 341 21.38 -12.40 -24.40
CA VAL A 341 21.60 -10.95 -24.21
C VAL A 341 20.24 -10.26 -24.06
N PRO A 342 20.07 -9.31 -23.12
CA PRO A 342 18.83 -8.55 -22.93
C PRO A 342 18.63 -7.49 -24.03
N MET A 343 18.56 -7.93 -25.28
CA MET A 343 18.41 -7.10 -26.48
C MET A 343 17.54 -7.81 -27.50
N GLU A 344 16.76 -7.04 -28.27
CA GLU A 344 16.00 -7.58 -29.41
C GLU A 344 16.94 -8.12 -30.50
N GLU A 345 16.59 -9.22 -31.16
CA GLU A 345 17.44 -9.87 -32.17
C GLU A 345 17.87 -8.90 -33.28
N GLY A 346 16.97 -8.04 -33.77
CA GLY A 346 17.28 -7.07 -34.82
C GLY A 346 18.32 -6.03 -34.38
N ALA A 347 18.15 -5.46 -33.18
CA ALA A 347 19.10 -4.50 -32.61
C ALA A 347 20.46 -5.15 -32.33
N LEU A 348 20.46 -6.39 -31.84
CA LEU A 348 21.69 -7.14 -31.59
C LEU A 348 22.42 -7.49 -32.89
N LEU A 349 21.69 -7.90 -33.93
CA LEU A 349 22.24 -8.18 -35.26
C LEU A 349 22.89 -6.92 -35.85
N GLU A 350 22.25 -5.76 -35.71
CA GLU A 350 22.75 -4.49 -36.20
C GLU A 350 24.01 -4.02 -35.45
N LEU A 351 23.98 -4.12 -34.12
CA LEU A 351 25.13 -3.83 -33.26
C LEU A 351 26.33 -4.73 -33.62
N LEU A 352 26.10 -6.05 -33.70
CA LEU A 352 27.16 -7.01 -34.03
C LEU A 352 27.64 -6.85 -35.47
N GLY A 353 26.73 -6.55 -36.41
CA GLY A 353 27.08 -6.32 -37.81
C GLY A 353 28.08 -5.18 -37.95
N ASN A 354 27.80 -4.03 -37.32
CA ASN A 354 28.69 -2.87 -37.35
C ASN A 354 30.04 -3.13 -36.68
N LEU A 355 30.05 -3.81 -35.53
CA LEU A 355 31.31 -4.13 -34.83
C LEU A 355 32.15 -5.16 -35.58
N LEU A 356 31.54 -6.24 -36.07
CA LEU A 356 32.24 -7.29 -36.78
C LEU A 356 32.72 -6.81 -38.16
N GLU A 357 31.92 -6.05 -38.90
CA GLU A 357 32.37 -5.45 -40.16
C GLU A 357 33.61 -4.57 -39.94
N ASN A 358 33.61 -3.75 -38.88
CA ASN A 358 34.78 -2.96 -38.52
C ASN A 358 35.99 -3.82 -38.18
N ALA A 359 35.81 -4.90 -37.41
CA ALA A 359 36.86 -5.84 -37.07
C ALA A 359 37.44 -6.53 -38.30
N TYR A 360 36.62 -7.11 -39.19
CA TYR A 360 37.07 -7.75 -40.45
C TYR A 360 37.81 -6.77 -41.37
N ARG A 361 37.35 -5.53 -41.42
CA ARG A 361 37.99 -4.49 -42.23
C ARG A 361 39.38 -4.14 -41.72
N LEU A 362 39.58 -4.03 -40.41
CA LEU A 362 40.82 -3.50 -39.80
C LEU A 362 41.79 -4.56 -39.27
N CYS A 363 41.35 -5.78 -38.99
CA CYS A 363 42.20 -6.85 -38.48
C CYS A 363 43.33 -7.19 -39.45
N ILE A 364 44.42 -7.76 -38.94
CA ILE A 364 45.43 -8.40 -39.77
C ILE A 364 44.93 -9.80 -40.16
N SER A 365 44.56 -10.61 -39.17
CA SER A 365 44.23 -12.03 -39.38
C SER A 365 43.33 -12.66 -38.30
N HIS A 366 43.21 -12.07 -37.12
CA HIS A 366 42.51 -12.67 -35.99
C HIS A 366 41.45 -11.73 -35.40
N ILE A 367 40.27 -12.28 -35.16
CA ILE A 367 39.18 -11.63 -34.43
C ILE A 367 38.74 -12.56 -33.31
N ARG A 368 38.50 -12.00 -32.12
CA ARG A 368 37.91 -12.74 -31.00
C ARG A 368 36.61 -12.08 -30.56
N VAL A 369 35.55 -12.87 -30.44
CA VAL A 369 34.30 -12.45 -29.81
C VAL A 369 34.14 -13.27 -28.54
N SER A 370 34.03 -12.59 -27.40
CA SER A 370 33.78 -13.26 -26.12
C SER A 370 32.62 -12.60 -25.37
N ALA A 371 31.87 -13.39 -24.63
CA ALA A 371 30.79 -12.86 -23.81
C ALA A 371 30.62 -13.66 -22.51
N SER A 372 30.38 -12.95 -21.41
CA SER A 372 30.15 -13.56 -20.10
C SER A 372 29.10 -12.79 -19.32
N VAL A 373 28.42 -13.45 -18.37
CA VAL A 373 27.49 -12.79 -17.45
C VAL A 373 27.99 -12.96 -16.03
N THR A 374 28.31 -11.84 -15.37
CA THR A 374 28.78 -11.82 -13.97
C THR A 374 27.92 -10.86 -13.17
N ASN A 375 27.38 -11.30 -12.03
CA ASN A 375 26.51 -10.48 -11.15
C ASN A 375 25.34 -9.81 -11.89
N GLY A 376 24.75 -10.51 -12.86
CA GLY A 376 23.66 -9.99 -13.69
C GLY A 376 24.10 -9.04 -14.80
N VAL A 377 25.37 -8.64 -14.90
CA VAL A 377 25.87 -7.81 -16.00
C VAL A 377 26.41 -8.71 -17.11
N CYS A 378 25.89 -8.53 -18.33
CA CYS A 378 26.43 -9.15 -19.54
C CYS A 378 27.58 -8.28 -20.06
N ASP A 379 28.77 -8.86 -20.17
CA ASP A 379 29.97 -8.24 -20.74
C ASP A 379 30.27 -8.90 -22.08
N LEU A 380 30.10 -8.15 -23.17
CA LEU A 380 30.36 -8.57 -24.55
C LEU A 380 31.59 -7.85 -25.08
N LEU A 381 32.55 -8.61 -25.60
CA LEU A 381 33.82 -8.11 -26.10
C LEU A 381 34.04 -8.55 -27.55
N VAL A 382 34.39 -7.60 -28.42
CA VAL A 382 34.82 -7.83 -29.79
C VAL A 382 36.24 -7.28 -29.95
N GLU A 383 37.19 -8.16 -30.26
CA GLU A 383 38.62 -7.87 -30.29
C GLU A 383 39.22 -8.18 -31.66
N ASP A 384 40.20 -7.38 -32.11
CA ASP A 384 40.97 -7.61 -33.33
C ASP A 384 42.49 -7.48 -33.12
N ASP A 385 43.28 -7.98 -34.08
CA ASP A 385 44.74 -7.87 -34.16
C ASP A 385 45.22 -6.74 -35.10
N GLY A 386 44.37 -5.73 -35.36
CA GLY A 386 44.66 -4.59 -36.23
C GLY A 386 45.59 -3.53 -35.61
N PRO A 387 45.69 -2.32 -36.21
CA PRO A 387 46.59 -1.26 -35.74
C PRO A 387 46.19 -0.60 -34.40
N GLY A 388 45.09 -1.04 -33.78
CA GLY A 388 44.57 -0.48 -32.54
C GLY A 388 44.09 0.97 -32.67
N VAL A 389 43.77 1.60 -31.54
CA VAL A 389 43.29 2.99 -31.49
C VAL A 389 44.03 3.75 -30.38
N PRO A 390 44.73 4.86 -30.70
CA PRO A 390 45.38 5.70 -29.69
C PRO A 390 44.41 6.19 -28.62
N GLU A 391 44.81 6.18 -27.36
CA GLU A 391 43.94 6.52 -26.22
C GLU A 391 43.28 7.89 -26.35
N SER A 392 44.03 8.89 -26.84
CA SER A 392 43.56 10.26 -27.07
C SER A 392 42.43 10.38 -28.10
N GLN A 393 42.21 9.34 -28.90
CA GLN A 393 41.26 9.31 -30.01
C GLN A 393 40.02 8.45 -29.73
N ARG A 394 40.09 7.55 -28.73
CA ARG A 394 39.01 6.58 -28.42
C ARG A 394 37.67 7.25 -28.10
N GLN A 395 37.69 8.29 -27.25
CA GLN A 395 36.47 9.01 -26.88
C GLN A 395 35.85 9.78 -28.05
N ARG A 396 36.65 10.26 -29.00
CA ARG A 396 36.15 10.97 -30.20
C ARG A 396 35.47 10.02 -31.19
N ILE A 397 36.05 8.84 -31.37
CA ILE A 397 35.54 7.81 -32.27
C ILE A 397 34.22 7.25 -31.74
N ILE A 398 34.13 6.95 -30.44
CA ILE A 398 32.87 6.55 -29.80
C ILE A 398 31.87 7.72 -29.78
N GLY A 399 32.35 8.94 -29.48
CA GLY A 399 31.50 10.10 -29.22
C GLY A 399 30.84 10.73 -30.46
N ARG A 400 31.56 10.82 -31.58
CA ARG A 400 31.11 11.53 -32.79
C ARG A 400 31.12 10.68 -34.06
N GLY A 401 31.58 9.43 -34.00
CA GLY A 401 31.80 8.62 -35.21
C GLY A 401 32.88 9.21 -36.14
N GLU A 402 33.77 10.06 -35.62
CA GLU A 402 34.82 10.70 -36.41
C GLU A 402 35.88 9.66 -36.85
N ARG A 403 36.27 9.71 -38.13
CA ARG A 403 37.26 8.81 -38.74
C ARG A 403 38.69 9.17 -38.29
N LEU A 404 39.53 8.16 -38.10
CA LEU A 404 40.98 8.33 -37.93
C LEU A 404 41.76 8.35 -39.24
N ASP A 405 41.33 7.55 -40.21
CA ASP A 405 41.97 7.47 -41.52
C ASP A 405 41.05 8.06 -42.60
N THR A 406 41.57 9.00 -43.38
CA THR A 406 40.90 9.66 -44.52
C THR A 406 41.11 8.92 -45.86
N THR A 407 41.88 7.83 -45.87
CA THR A 407 42.44 7.24 -47.11
C THR A 407 41.60 6.13 -47.76
N HIS A 408 40.62 5.55 -47.07
CA HIS A 408 39.80 4.42 -47.58
C HIS A 408 38.31 4.77 -47.66
N PRO A 409 37.54 4.33 -48.68
CA PRO A 409 36.10 4.62 -48.76
C PRO A 409 35.34 3.79 -47.71
N GLY A 410 34.59 4.45 -46.82
CA GLY A 410 33.84 3.79 -45.76
C GLY A 410 33.12 4.80 -44.85
N GLN A 411 31.85 4.52 -44.55
CA GLN A 411 30.91 5.43 -43.91
C GLN A 411 31.13 5.43 -42.38
N GLY A 412 31.51 6.56 -41.77
CA GLY A 412 31.82 6.70 -40.33
C GLY A 412 30.64 6.55 -39.36
N ILE A 413 29.58 5.85 -39.78
CA ILE A 413 28.28 5.78 -39.12
C ILE A 413 28.17 4.57 -38.20
N GLY A 414 28.89 3.50 -38.50
CA GLY A 414 28.69 2.22 -37.82
C GLY A 414 28.86 2.30 -36.30
N LEU A 415 29.85 3.07 -35.82
CA LEU A 415 30.10 3.14 -34.38
C LEU A 415 29.16 4.10 -33.63
N SER A 416 28.64 5.14 -34.28
CA SER A 416 27.61 5.98 -33.67
C SER A 416 26.30 5.19 -33.50
N VAL A 417 25.96 4.37 -34.49
CA VAL A 417 24.81 3.44 -34.42
C VAL A 417 24.98 2.46 -33.26
N VAL A 418 26.16 1.82 -33.14
CA VAL A 418 26.45 0.93 -32.01
C VAL A 418 26.28 1.65 -30.67
N ARG A 419 26.80 2.87 -30.55
CA ARG A 419 26.64 3.68 -29.34
C ARG A 419 25.16 3.94 -29.01
N ASP A 420 24.37 4.38 -29.99
CA ASP A 420 22.95 4.67 -29.77
C ASP A 420 22.15 3.43 -29.37
N ILE A 421 22.46 2.28 -29.98
CA ILE A 421 21.86 1.01 -29.59
C ILE A 421 22.24 0.71 -28.14
N VAL A 422 23.54 0.74 -27.78
CA VAL A 422 23.99 0.45 -26.41
C VAL A 422 23.36 1.40 -25.38
N GLU A 423 23.31 2.71 -25.67
CA GLU A 423 22.69 3.72 -24.79
C GLU A 423 21.18 3.49 -24.65
N SER A 424 20.48 3.09 -25.72
CA SER A 424 19.03 2.79 -25.67
C SER A 424 18.66 1.62 -24.75
N TYR A 425 19.62 0.71 -24.52
CA TYR A 425 19.50 -0.42 -23.59
C TYR A 425 20.15 -0.14 -22.23
N ASN A 426 20.43 1.13 -21.89
CA ASN A 426 21.13 1.54 -20.66
C ASN A 426 22.48 0.83 -20.46
N GLY A 427 23.15 0.49 -21.56
CA GLY A 427 24.46 -0.12 -21.59
C GLY A 427 25.60 0.89 -21.59
N GLU A 428 26.81 0.36 -21.44
CA GLU A 428 28.04 1.14 -21.55
C GLU A 428 28.92 0.55 -22.66
N LEU A 429 29.32 1.40 -23.62
CA LEU A 429 30.28 1.08 -24.67
C LEU A 429 31.64 1.68 -24.31
N SER A 430 32.68 0.87 -24.34
CA SER A 430 34.06 1.29 -24.10
C SER A 430 35.01 0.65 -25.12
N LEU A 431 36.13 1.32 -25.37
CA LEU A 431 37.17 0.89 -26.30
C LEU A 431 38.51 0.85 -25.56
N THR A 432 39.17 -0.29 -25.60
CA THR A 432 40.49 -0.52 -24.98
C THR A 432 41.43 -1.18 -25.97
N ASP A 433 42.70 -1.36 -25.58
CA ASP A 433 43.63 -2.19 -26.34
C ASP A 433 43.25 -3.66 -26.20
N SER A 434 43.37 -4.40 -27.30
CA SER A 434 43.18 -5.85 -27.34
C SER A 434 44.47 -6.57 -26.96
N PRO A 435 44.42 -7.68 -26.20
CA PRO A 435 45.55 -8.58 -26.02
C PRO A 435 46.08 -9.18 -27.35
N LEU A 436 45.28 -9.12 -28.42
CA LEU A 436 45.69 -9.52 -29.77
C LEU A 436 46.54 -8.44 -30.48
N GLY A 437 46.68 -7.25 -29.89
CA GLY A 437 47.48 -6.14 -30.42
C GLY A 437 46.68 -5.03 -31.09
N GLY A 438 45.38 -5.23 -31.36
CA GLY A 438 44.50 -4.25 -31.99
C GLY A 438 43.50 -3.61 -31.03
N ALA A 439 42.26 -3.44 -31.48
CA ALA A 439 41.20 -2.78 -30.70
C ALA A 439 40.29 -3.80 -29.98
N ALA A 440 39.79 -3.43 -28.79
CA ALA A 440 38.80 -4.20 -28.03
C ALA A 440 37.57 -3.33 -27.71
N PHE A 441 36.45 -3.63 -28.37
CA PHE A 441 35.16 -3.00 -28.09
C PHE A 441 34.43 -3.79 -27.02
N ARG A 442 34.23 -3.18 -25.86
CA ARG A 442 33.55 -3.77 -24.71
C ARG A 442 32.19 -3.12 -24.49
N ILE A 443 31.15 -3.94 -24.46
CA ILE A 443 29.76 -3.56 -24.19
C ILE A 443 29.31 -4.21 -22.88
N ARG A 444 28.93 -3.38 -21.91
CA ARG A 444 28.33 -3.85 -20.65
C ARG A 444 26.85 -3.55 -20.62
N LEU A 445 26.03 -4.58 -20.47
CA LEU A 445 24.57 -4.49 -20.35
C LEU A 445 24.16 -4.98 -18.97
N LYS A 446 23.42 -4.17 -18.21
CA LYS A 446 22.86 -4.60 -16.92
C LYS A 446 21.67 -5.54 -17.18
N GLY A 447 21.82 -6.82 -16.91
CA GLY A 447 20.69 -7.70 -16.72
C GLY A 447 20.07 -7.42 -15.35
N GLU A 448 18.78 -7.09 -15.31
CA GLU A 448 18.10 -6.96 -14.03
C GLU A 448 18.17 -8.31 -13.30
N GLY A 449 18.85 -8.29 -12.16
CA GLY A 449 18.87 -9.38 -11.21
C GLY A 449 17.45 -9.72 -10.79
N ARG A 450 17.21 -11.02 -10.58
CA ARG A 450 16.05 -11.48 -9.81
C ARG A 450 16.15 -10.86 -8.41
N GLU A 451 15.40 -9.81 -8.15
CA GLU A 451 14.88 -9.52 -6.80
C GLU A 451 13.50 -10.16 -6.64
#